data_AF-A0A0J5XAM2-F1
#
_entry.id   AF-A0A0J5XAM2-F1
#
_cell.length_a   1.000
_cell.length_b   1.000
_cell.length_c   1.000
_cell.angle_alpha   90.00
_cell.angle_beta   90.00
_cell.angle_gamma   90.00
#
_symmetry.space_group_name_H-M   'P 1'
#
loop_
_entity.id
_entity.type
_entity.pdbx_description
1 polymer ?
#
loop_
_entity_poly.entity_id
_entity_poly.type
_entity_poly.pdbx_seq_one_letter_code
_entity_poly.pdbx_strand_id
1 'polypeptide(L)'
;MSKDNLLDSLKEAAEQRAIGADQLRAMLDDEVRVLSSGARVHDYIHVFAIRHLRERMRQQGDLVDNDTSAGAPPAESDPRPSHRL
;
A
#
# COMPACT_ATOMS: atom_id res chain seq x y z
N MET A 1 5.77 7.83 6.02
CA MET A 1 5.03 8.09 7.27
C MET A 1 4.58 6.74 7.82
N SER A 2 5.46 6.08 8.58
CA SER A 2 5.28 4.70 9.07
C SER A 2 4.22 4.65 10.17
N LYS A 3 3.42 3.56 10.19
CA LYS A 3 2.38 3.28 11.19
C LYS A 3 2.87 3.40 12.64
N ASP A 4 4.16 3.18 12.84
CA ASP A 4 4.85 3.28 14.13
C ASP A 4 4.61 4.65 14.80
N ASN A 5 4.54 5.72 14.01
CA ASN A 5 4.38 7.08 14.56
C ASN A 5 3.01 7.32 15.21
N LEU A 6 1.95 6.62 14.79
CA LEU A 6 0.60 6.85 15.31
C LEU A 6 0.37 6.17 16.65
N LEU A 7 0.91 4.95 16.80
CA LEU A 7 0.85 4.21 18.06
C LEU A 7 1.73 4.87 19.12
N ASP A 8 2.91 5.36 18.72
CA ASP A 8 3.82 6.03 19.65
C ASP A 8 3.24 7.38 20.10
N SER A 9 2.63 8.15 19.19
CA SER A 9 1.85 9.35 19.56
C SER A 9 0.72 9.05 20.55
N LEU A 10 0.04 7.90 20.41
CA LEU A 10 -1.02 7.49 21.33
C LEU A 10 -0.47 7.10 22.70
N LYS A 11 0.67 6.40 22.76
CA LYS A 11 1.34 6.06 24.02
C LYS A 11 1.78 7.31 24.77
N GLU A 12 2.39 8.28 24.07
CA GLU A 12 2.79 9.55 24.69
C GLU A 12 1.60 10.29 25.29
N ALA A 13 0.46 10.34 24.58
CA ALA A 13 -0.77 10.94 25.10
C ALA A 13 -1.34 10.18 26.30
N ALA A 14 -1.18 8.86 26.35
CA ALA A 14 -1.60 8.03 27.47
C ALA A 14 -0.72 8.27 28.71
N GLU A 15 0.60 8.37 28.53
CA GLU A 15 1.56 8.69 29.59
C GLU A 15 1.28 10.05 30.23
N GLN A 16 1.00 11.08 29.40
CA GLN A 16 0.62 12.41 29.88
C GLN A 16 -0.66 12.41 30.73
N ARG A 17 -1.54 11.41 30.53
CA ARG A 17 -2.80 11.26 31.25
C ARG A 17 -2.72 10.22 32.38
N ALA A 18 -1.53 9.71 32.67
CA ALA A 18 -1.29 8.62 33.63
C ALA A 18 -2.15 7.37 33.34
N ILE A 19 -2.44 7.11 32.07
CA ILE A 19 -3.16 5.92 31.62
C ILE A 19 -2.16 4.77 31.51
N GLY A 20 -2.39 3.70 32.27
CA GLY A 20 -1.56 2.50 32.22
C GLY A 20 -1.73 1.73 30.91
N ALA A 21 -0.73 0.91 30.55
CA ALA A 21 -0.73 0.16 29.29
C ALA A 21 -1.96 -0.76 29.12
N ASP A 22 -2.37 -1.44 30.20
CA ASP A 22 -3.54 -2.32 30.19
C ASP A 22 -4.85 -1.53 30.01
N GLN A 23 -4.93 -0.35 30.62
CA GLN A 23 -6.07 0.56 30.46
C GLN A 23 -6.13 1.12 29.04
N LEU A 24 -4.98 1.52 28.48
CA LEU A 24 -4.89 1.99 27.09
C LEU A 24 -5.33 0.90 26.10
N ARG A 25 -4.94 -0.35 26.36
CA ARG A 25 -5.35 -1.50 25.54
C ARG A 25 -6.85 -1.72 25.60
N ALA A 26 -7.44 -1.70 26.80
CA ALA A 26 -8.89 -1.84 26.96
C ALA A 26 -9.66 -0.71 26.23
N MET A 27 -9.18 0.53 26.34
CA MET A 27 -9.77 1.66 25.62
C MET A 27 -9.70 1.49 24.10
N LEU A 28 -8.58 0.97 23.58
CA LEU A 28 -8.42 0.70 22.15
C LEU A 28 -9.38 -0.41 21.69
N ASP A 29 -9.50 -1.49 22.46
CA ASP A 29 -10.40 -2.61 22.16
C ASP A 29 -11.87 -2.16 22.17
N ASP A 30 -12.26 -1.31 23.11
CA ASP A 30 -13.59 -0.70 23.15
C ASP A 30 -13.85 0.19 21.93
N GLU A 31 -12.90 1.04 21.56
CA GLU A 31 -13.01 1.91 20.38
C GLU A 31 -13.16 1.08 19.10
N VAL A 32 -12.36 0.03 18.94
CA VAL A 32 -12.47 -0.91 17.81
C VAL A 32 -13.86 -1.56 17.81
N ARG A 33 -14.35 -2.01 18.96
CA ARG A 33 -15.68 -2.64 19.07
C ARG A 33 -16.79 -1.69 18.68
N VAL A 34 -16.73 -0.43 19.11
CA VAL A 34 -17.69 0.62 18.75
C VAL A 34 -17.69 0.86 17.24
N LEU A 35 -16.51 1.07 16.64
CA LEU A 35 -16.37 1.31 15.20
C LEU A 35 -16.83 0.10 14.36
N SER A 36 -16.61 -1.12 14.86
CA SER A 36 -17.06 -2.36 14.23
C SER A 36 -18.58 -2.54 14.27
N SER A 37 -19.25 -1.94 15.25
CA SER A 37 -20.68 -2.13 15.48
C SER A 37 -21.58 -1.29 14.56
N GLY A 38 -21.11 -0.11 14.14
CA GLY A 38 -21.91 0.85 13.36
C GLY A 38 -21.65 0.82 11.86
N ALA A 39 -20.47 0.35 11.44
CA ALA A 39 -20.10 0.22 10.04
C ALA A 39 -19.52 -1.18 9.82
N ARG A 40 -19.94 -1.83 8.73
CA ARG A 40 -19.48 -3.19 8.42
C ARG A 40 -17.96 -3.14 8.36
N VAL A 41 -17.29 -3.74 9.34
CA VAL A 41 -15.82 -3.77 9.41
C VAL A 41 -15.20 -4.23 8.07
N HIS A 42 -15.96 -5.06 7.35
CA HIS A 42 -15.71 -5.49 5.98
C HIS A 42 -15.50 -4.36 4.97
N ASP A 43 -16.23 -3.24 5.06
CA ASP A 43 -16.13 -2.11 4.13
C ASP A 43 -14.78 -1.39 4.30
N TYR A 44 -14.32 -1.21 5.54
CA TYR A 44 -12.99 -0.65 5.82
C TYR A 44 -11.87 -1.61 5.41
N ILE A 45 -12.02 -2.91 5.68
CA ILE A 45 -11.06 -3.93 5.23
C ILE A 45 -10.97 -3.94 3.70
N HIS A 46 -12.09 -3.72 3.00
CA HIS A 46 -12.13 -3.69 1.54
C HIS A 46 -11.22 -2.60 0.95
N VAL A 47 -11.25 -1.40 1.52
CA VAL A 47 -10.39 -0.28 1.08
C VAL A 47 -8.91 -0.60 1.31
N PHE A 48 -8.57 -1.18 2.45
CA PHE A 48 -7.20 -1.62 2.72
C PHE A 48 -6.76 -2.75 1.78
N ALA A 49 -7.64 -3.71 1.49
CA ALA A 49 -7.38 -4.81 0.58
C ALA A 49 -7.09 -4.31 -0.85
N ILE A 50 -7.92 -3.40 -1.38
CA ILE A 50 -7.70 -2.79 -2.70
C ILE A 50 -6.36 -2.06 -2.75
N ARG A 51 -6.06 -1.25 -1.72
CA ARG A 51 -4.79 -0.51 -1.65
C ARG A 51 -3.58 -1.46 -1.65
N HIS A 52 -3.61 -2.49 -0.82
CA HIS A 52 -2.53 -3.48 -0.72
C HIS A 52 -2.40 -4.30 -2.01
N LEU A 53 -3.51 -4.66 -2.63
CA LEU A 53 -3.51 -5.42 -3.88
C LEU A 53 -2.91 -4.59 -5.02
N ARG A 54 -3.31 -3.32 -5.16
CA ARG A 54 -2.73 -2.39 -6.16
C ARG A 54 -1.23 -2.21 -5.96
N GLU A 55 -0.78 -2.04 -4.72
CA GLU A 55 0.64 -1.93 -4.40
C GLU A 55 1.41 -3.18 -4.80
N ARG A 56 0.87 -4.36 -4.48
CA ARG A 56 1.46 -5.66 -4.87
C ARG A 56 1.53 -5.82 -6.39
N MET A 57 0.49 -5.41 -7.11
CA MET A 57 0.47 -5.43 -8.57
C MET A 57 1.53 -4.50 -9.17
N ARG A 58 1.77 -3.31 -8.59
CA ARG A 58 2.85 -2.42 -9.03
C ARG A 58 4.22 -3.04 -8.83
N GLN A 59 4.47 -3.61 -7.64
CA GLN A 59 5.74 -4.29 -7.34
C GLN A 59 6.00 -5.50 -8.25
N GLN A 60 4.95 -6.24 -8.61
CA GLN A 60 5.04 -7.34 -9.57
C GLN A 60 5.23 -6.85 -11.01
N GLY A 61 4.59 -5.74 -11.40
CA GLY A 61 4.78 -5.10 -12.71
C GLY A 61 6.21 -4.60 -12.93
N ASP A 62 6.81 -3.94 -11.93
CA ASP A 62 8.21 -3.48 -11.98
C ASP A 62 9.21 -4.66 -12.06
N LEU A 63 8.87 -5.84 -11.51
CA LEU A 63 9.70 -7.05 -11.66
C LEU A 63 9.61 -7.65 -13.07
N VAL A 64 8.44 -7.61 -13.72
CA VAL A 64 8.23 -8.20 -15.06
C VAL A 64 8.76 -7.29 -16.19
N ASP A 65 8.70 -5.96 -16.00
CA ASP A 65 9.25 -5.00 -16.97
C ASP A 65 10.79 -4.98 -16.98
N ASN A 66 11.45 -5.34 -15.86
CA ASN A 66 12.92 -5.37 -15.79
C ASN A 66 13.52 -6.59 -16.54
N ASP A 67 12.83 -7.73 -16.54
CA ASP A 67 13.28 -8.94 -17.26
C ASP A 67 12.96 -8.91 -18.77
N THR A 68 12.09 -8.01 -19.24
CA THR A 68 11.68 -7.93 -20.66
C THR A 68 12.46 -6.86 -21.45
N SER A 69 13.23 -5.99 -20.79
CA SER A 69 13.97 -4.90 -21.46
C SER A 69 15.45 -5.21 -21.79
N ALA A 70 15.89 -6.47 -21.61
CA ALA A 70 17.27 -6.90 -21.86
C ALA A 70 17.46 -7.80 -23.10
N GLY A 71 16.57 -7.72 -24.10
CA GLY A 71 16.61 -8.68 -25.21
C GLY A 71 15.90 -8.30 -26.49
N ALA A 72 16.18 -7.13 -27.07
CA ALA A 72 15.93 -6.90 -28.50
C ALA A 72 17.00 -5.98 -29.09
N PRO A 73 17.93 -6.47 -29.95
CA PRO A 73 18.80 -5.58 -30.69
C PRO A 73 17.98 -4.83 -31.76
N PRO A 74 18.24 -3.54 -32.00
CA PRO A 74 17.59 -2.79 -33.07
C PRO A 74 18.18 -3.26 -34.41
N ALA A 75 17.50 -4.18 -35.07
CA ALA A 75 17.60 -4.39 -36.50
C ALA A 75 16.37 -3.68 -37.11
N GLU A 76 16.43 -2.77 -38.06
CA GLU A 76 17.40 -2.50 -39.12
C GLU A 76 17.40 -0.99 -39.42
N SER A 77 18.59 -0.42 -39.56
CA SER A 77 18.81 0.75 -40.41
C SER A 77 19.30 0.23 -41.76
N ASP A 78 18.54 0.39 -42.85
CA ASP A 78 19.02 0.98 -44.13
C ASP A 78 17.92 1.06 -45.23
N PRO A 79 18.12 1.79 -46.37
CA PRO A 79 17.11 2.67 -46.94
C PRO A 79 16.77 2.29 -48.39
N ARG A 80 15.84 3.02 -49.02
CA ARG A 80 15.81 3.47 -50.44
C ARG A 80 14.39 3.44 -51.00
N PRO A 81 13.91 4.55 -51.59
CA PRO A 81 12.75 4.50 -52.47
C PRO A 81 13.22 4.09 -53.87
N SER A 82 12.61 3.06 -54.44
CA SER A 82 12.74 2.72 -55.85
C SER A 82 11.35 2.47 -56.41
N HIS A 83 10.75 3.50 -57.02
CA HIS A 83 9.71 3.26 -58.00
C HIS A 83 9.82 4.24 -59.16
N ARG A 84 10.13 3.65 -60.31
CA ARG A 84 10.24 4.21 -61.65
C ARG A 84 8.86 4.10 -62.31
N LEU A 85 8.43 5.13 -63.02
CA LEU A 85 7.44 5.09 -64.11
C LEU A 85 8.01 5.93 -65.26
#